data_AF-A0A7S1TME0-F1
#
_entry.id   AF-A0A7S1TME0-F1
#
_cell.length_a   1.000
_cell.length_b   1.000
_cell.length_c   1.000
_cell.angle_alpha   90.00
_cell.angle_beta   90.00
_cell.angle_gamma   90.00
#
_symmetry.space_group_name_H-M   'P 1'
#
loop_
_entity.id
_entity.type
_entity.pdbx_description
1 polymer ?
#
loop_
_entity_poly.entity_id
_entity_poly.type
_entity_poly.pdbx_seq_one_letter_code
_entity_poly.pdbx_strand_id
1 'polypeptide(L)'
;VTDFANHNIDVVCHLFETCGKMLYRTPETRVRMGNMLDILWRIKSVKNLEPRHNSLVEAAYHASRPSAIKTVQRTKVWDPVRDYVEKCMYNDVSCIELDVVLTRLLRISWDDLGLQSHLS
;
A
#
# COMPACT_ATOMS: atom_id res chain seq x y z
N VAL A 1 12.89 8.29 31.77
CA VAL A 1 13.37 9.24 30.75
C VAL A 1 14.30 8.45 29.83
N THR A 2 13.83 8.03 28.65
CA THR A 2 14.67 7.33 27.68
C THR A 2 15.62 8.34 27.07
N ASP A 3 16.91 8.22 27.36
CA ASP A 3 17.89 9.20 26.93
C ASP A 3 18.13 9.05 25.42
N PHE A 4 17.74 10.04 24.64
CA PHE A 4 18.00 10.07 23.20
C PHE A 4 19.42 10.60 22.99
N ALA A 5 20.41 9.74 23.26
CA ALA A 5 21.77 9.91 22.77
C ALA A 5 21.80 9.74 21.24
N ASN A 6 22.81 10.29 20.56
CA ASN A 6 22.95 10.24 19.09
C ASN A 6 22.79 8.82 18.52
N HIS A 7 23.37 7.81 19.18
CA HIS A 7 23.24 6.41 18.77
C HIS A 7 21.80 5.88 18.87
N ASN A 8 21.05 6.32 19.88
CA ASN A 8 19.67 5.87 20.10
C ASN A 8 18.73 6.43 19.04
N ILE A 9 19.04 7.60 18.49
CA ILE A 9 18.27 8.17 17.36
C ILE A 9 18.43 7.28 16.12
N ASP A 10 19.65 6.84 15.81
CA ASP A 10 19.91 5.96 14.66
C ASP A 10 19.14 4.63 14.78
N VAL A 11 19.18 3.99 15.96
CA VAL A 11 18.49 2.73 16.22
C VAL A 11 16.97 2.88 16.12
N VAL A 12 16.41 3.95 16.70
CA VAL A 12 14.96 4.21 16.65
C VAL A 12 14.51 4.52 15.21
N CYS A 13 15.27 5.29 14.44
CA CYS A 13 14.93 5.59 13.05
C CYS A 13 14.92 4.32 12.19
N HIS A 14 15.93 3.45 12.31
CA HIS A 14 15.96 2.17 11.58
C HIS A 14 14.79 1.26 11.95
N LEU A 15 14.42 1.21 13.24
CA LEU A 15 13.25 0.46 13.69
C LEU A 15 11.97 0.98 13.00
N PHE A 16 11.79 2.30 12.97
CA PHE A 16 10.60 2.92 12.38
C PHE A 16 10.54 2.77 10.86
N GLU A 17 11.67 2.84 10.17
CA GLU A 17 11.72 2.53 8.73
C GLU A 17 11.26 1.11 8.42
N THR A 18 11.63 0.15 9.26
CA THR A 18 11.34 -1.27 9.03
C THR A 18 9.89 -1.63 9.39
N CYS A 19 9.44 -1.28 10.60
CA CYS A 19 8.15 -1.74 11.13
C CYS A 19 7.11 -0.62 11.35
N GLY A 20 7.51 0.65 11.23
CA GLY A 20 6.65 1.79 11.55
C GLY A 20 5.36 1.83 10.72
N LYS A 21 5.44 1.50 9.43
CA LYS A 21 4.26 1.40 8.55
C LYS A 21 3.28 0.32 9.00
N MET A 22 3.78 -0.84 9.45
CA MET A 22 2.93 -1.92 9.96
C MET A 22 2.26 -1.49 11.27
N LEU A 23 3.05 -0.97 12.21
CA LEU A 23 2.57 -0.52 13.52
C LEU A 23 1.54 0.62 13.40
N TYR A 24 1.68 1.50 12.42
CA TYR A 24 0.74 2.59 12.17
C TYR A 24 -0.56 2.11 11.51
N ARG A 25 -0.52 1.04 10.70
CA ARG A 25 -1.72 0.47 10.06
C ARG A 25 -2.56 -0.34 11.03
N THR A 26 -1.93 -1.07 11.94
CA THR A 26 -2.62 -1.90 12.95
C THR A 26 -3.38 -1.02 13.96
N PRO A 27 -4.69 -1.23 14.15
CA PRO A 27 -5.53 -0.34 14.97
C PRO A 27 -5.10 -0.28 16.43
N GLU A 28 -4.65 -1.40 17.00
CA GLU A 28 -4.23 -1.51 18.40
C GLU A 28 -2.96 -0.69 18.70
N THR A 29 -2.01 -0.65 17.75
CA THR A 29 -0.72 0.02 17.94
C THR A 29 -0.65 1.41 17.31
N ARG A 30 -1.65 1.80 16.50
CA ARG A 30 -1.65 3.05 15.74
C ARG A 30 -1.42 4.29 16.61
N VAL A 31 -2.16 4.41 17.71
CA VAL A 31 -2.08 5.59 18.60
C VAL A 31 -0.69 5.70 19.22
N ARG A 32 -0.15 4.58 19.71
CA ARG A 32 1.18 4.54 20.32
C ARG A 32 2.28 4.88 19.31
N MET A 33 2.19 4.32 18.10
CA MET A 33 3.14 4.62 17.02
C MET A 33 3.07 6.10 16.61
N GLY A 34 1.86 6.66 16.47
CA GLY A 34 1.65 8.08 16.18
C GLY A 34 2.32 8.99 17.22
N ASN A 35 2.05 8.74 18.50
CA ASN A 35 2.66 9.50 19.60
C ASN A 35 4.19 9.43 19.58
N MET A 36 4.77 8.26 19.26
CA MET A 36 6.22 8.11 19.25
C MET A 36 6.88 8.82 18.06
N LEU A 37 6.21 8.86 16.89
CA LEU A 37 6.63 9.67 15.74
C LEU A 37 6.57 11.17 16.06
N ASP A 38 5.54 11.63 16.76
CA ASP A 38 5.39 13.04 17.14
C ASP A 38 6.46 13.46 18.17
N ILE A 39 6.82 12.57 19.10
CA ILE A 39 7.95 12.77 20.01
C ILE A 39 9.27 12.90 19.23
N LEU A 40 9.51 11.98 18.28
CA LEU A 40 10.73 12.00 17.47
C LEU A 40 10.83 13.28 16.63
N TRP A 41 9.71 13.72 16.04
CA TRP A 41 9.61 14.96 15.29
C TRP A 41 9.87 16.19 16.16
N ARG A 42 9.33 16.22 17.38
CA ARG A 42 9.58 17.32 18.33
C ARG A 42 11.03 17.37 18.78
N ILE A 43 11.68 16.22 19.00
CA ILE A 43 13.10 16.15 19.37
C ILE A 43 13.97 16.77 18.27
N LYS A 44 13.69 16.45 17.01
CA LYS A 44 14.33 17.07 15.84
C LYS A 44 14.21 18.60 15.88
N SER A 45 13.03 19.13 16.16
CA SER A 45 12.79 20.60 16.21
C SER A 45 13.45 21.30 17.40
N VAL A 46 13.57 20.64 18.56
CA VAL A 46 14.04 21.27 19.81
C VAL A 46 15.53 21.08 20.03
N LYS A 47 16.12 19.95 19.62
CA LYS A 47 17.52 19.61 19.93
C LYS A 47 18.54 20.04 18.86
N ASN A 48 18.15 20.71 17.77
CA ASN A 48 19.05 21.07 16.66
C ASN A 48 20.01 19.94 16.31
N LEU A 49 19.46 18.77 15.97
CA LEU A 49 20.26 17.57 15.71
C LEU A 49 21.23 17.81 14.55
N GLU A 50 22.30 17.01 14.50
CA GLU A 50 23.22 16.98 13.37
C GLU A 50 22.43 16.75 12.07
N PRO A 51 22.81 17.39 10.93
CA PRO A 51 22.10 17.25 9.66
C PRO A 51 21.78 15.80 9.27
N ARG A 52 22.68 14.86 9.54
CA ARG A 52 22.48 13.42 9.27
C ARG A 52 21.28 12.84 10.03
N HIS A 53 21.17 13.11 11.32
CA HIS A 53 20.05 12.63 12.15
C HIS A 53 18.74 13.32 11.80
N ASN A 54 18.77 14.60 11.39
CA ASN A 54 17.57 15.28 10.91
C ASN A 54 16.98 14.60 9.67
N SER A 55 17.81 14.26 8.70
CA SER A 55 17.38 13.55 7.48
C SER A 55 16.84 12.15 7.79
N LEU A 56 17.48 11.42 8.71
CA LEU A 56 16.99 10.10 9.14
C LEU A 56 15.61 10.16 9.81
N VAL A 57 15.39 11.15 10.68
CA VAL A 57 14.10 11.35 11.32
C VAL A 57 13.01 11.69 10.29
N GLU A 58 13.32 12.54 9.30
CA GLU A 58 12.40 12.85 8.21
C GLU A 58 12.03 11.61 7.40
N ALA A 59 13.03 10.84 6.97
CA ALA A 59 12.83 9.61 6.22
C ALA A 59 11.94 8.61 6.98
N ALA A 60 12.26 8.33 8.24
CA ALA A 60 11.51 7.41 9.09
C ALA A 60 10.06 7.88 9.34
N TYR A 61 9.87 9.19 9.57
CA TYR A 61 8.55 9.80 9.78
C TYR A 61 7.65 9.67 8.55
N HIS A 62 8.18 10.01 7.38
CA HIS A 62 7.46 9.94 6.11
C HIS A 62 7.25 8.50 5.62
N ALA A 63 8.16 7.58 5.92
CA ALA A 63 7.99 6.16 5.59
C ALA A 63 6.91 5.48 6.44
N SER A 64 6.79 5.87 7.73
CA SER A 64 5.84 5.28 8.67
C SER A 64 4.40 5.76 8.47
N ARG A 65 4.22 7.06 8.18
CA ARG A 65 2.89 7.63 7.94
C ARG A 65 2.49 7.36 6.49
N PRO A 66 1.33 6.72 6.23
CA PRO A 66 0.84 6.60 4.86
C PRO A 66 0.68 8.02 4.30
N SER A 67 1.41 8.32 3.22
CA SER A 67 1.30 9.58 2.51
C SER A 67 -0.17 9.82 2.17
N ALA A 68 -0.68 11.02 2.49
CA ALA A 68 -2.06 11.41 2.17
C ALA A 68 -2.34 11.35 0.66
N ILE A 69 -1.28 11.34 -0.16
CA ILE A 69 -1.32 10.86 -1.54
C ILE A 69 -1.65 9.36 -1.46
N LYS A 70 -2.95 9.07 -1.39
CA LYS A 70 -3.47 7.87 -2.02
C LYS A 70 -2.92 7.96 -3.42
N THR A 71 -1.91 7.15 -3.76
CA THR A 71 -1.69 6.80 -5.15
C THR A 71 -3.09 6.48 -5.62
N VAL A 72 -3.65 7.29 -6.52
CA VAL A 72 -4.88 6.93 -7.20
C VAL A 72 -4.49 5.59 -7.78
N GLN A 73 -4.95 4.51 -7.13
CA GLN A 73 -4.93 3.20 -7.70
C GLN A 73 -5.76 3.47 -8.94
N ARG A 74 -5.08 3.68 -10.07
CA ARG A 74 -5.74 3.69 -11.36
C ARG A 74 -6.36 2.33 -11.37
N THR A 75 -7.64 2.26 -10.99
CA THR A 75 -8.42 1.04 -11.12
C THR A 75 -8.19 0.68 -12.56
N LYS A 76 -7.48 -0.42 -12.78
CA LYS A 76 -7.12 -0.85 -14.12
C LYS A 76 -8.47 -1.02 -14.81
N VAL A 77 -8.79 -0.08 -15.70
CA VAL A 77 -10.08 -0.08 -16.38
C VAL A 77 -9.98 -1.26 -17.32
N TRP A 78 -10.44 -2.41 -16.85
CA TRP A 78 -10.57 -3.57 -17.70
C TRP A 78 -11.67 -3.27 -18.71
N ASP A 79 -11.46 -3.75 -19.93
CA ASP A 79 -12.53 -3.80 -20.91
C ASP A 79 -13.76 -4.50 -20.28
N PRO A 80 -14.98 -3.97 -20.44
CA PRO A 80 -16.22 -4.60 -19.96
C PRO A 80 -16.30 -6.10 -20.23
N VAL A 81 -15.78 -6.58 -21.37
CA VAL A 81 -15.79 -8.01 -21.69
C VAL A 81 -14.82 -8.79 -20.81
N ARG A 82 -13.65 -8.24 -20.52
CA ARG A 82 -12.67 -8.89 -19.64
C ARG A 82 -13.18 -8.98 -18.21
N ASP A 83 -13.80 -7.92 -17.71
CA ASP A 83 -14.39 -7.91 -16.37
C ASP A 83 -15.54 -8.93 -16.26
N TYR A 84 -16.34 -9.07 -17.32
CA TYR A 84 -17.38 -10.09 -17.41
C TYR A 84 -16.81 -11.52 -17.38
N VAL A 85 -15.74 -11.79 -18.13
CA VAL A 85 -15.08 -13.11 -18.15
C VAL A 85 -14.48 -13.45 -16.80
N GLU A 86 -13.78 -12.51 -16.15
CA GLU A 86 -13.27 -12.72 -14.78
C GLU A 86 -14.41 -12.99 -13.80
N LYS A 87 -15.50 -12.23 -13.88
CA LYS A 87 -16.68 -12.47 -13.02
C LYS A 87 -17.30 -13.85 -13.25
N CYS A 88 -17.46 -14.29 -14.49
CA CYS A 88 -17.99 -15.61 -14.78
C CYS A 88 -17.08 -16.72 -14.23
N MET A 89 -15.77 -16.61 -14.42
CA MET A 89 -14.80 -17.62 -13.94
C MET A 89 -14.71 -17.70 -12.42
N TYR A 90 -14.71 -16.56 -11.73
CA TYR A 90 -14.50 -16.51 -10.28
C TYR A 90 -15.79 -16.62 -9.45
N ASN A 91 -16.93 -16.13 -9.95
CA ASN A 91 -18.17 -16.06 -9.17
C ASN A 91 -19.28 -17.00 -9.68
N ASP A 92 -19.32 -17.32 -10.98
CA ASP A 92 -20.44 -18.10 -11.55
C ASP A 92 -20.13 -19.60 -11.68
N VAL A 93 -18.86 -19.99 -11.79
CA VAL A 93 -18.44 -21.41 -11.91
C VAL A 93 -18.84 -22.25 -10.68
N SER A 94 -18.97 -21.65 -9.50
CA SER A 94 -19.38 -22.37 -8.28
C SER A 94 -20.89 -22.51 -8.10
N CYS A 95 -21.70 -21.78 -8.87
CA CYS A 95 -23.14 -21.61 -8.62
C CYS A 95 -24.04 -22.05 -9.79
N ILE A 96 -23.49 -22.36 -10.97
CA ILE A 96 -24.23 -22.71 -12.19
C ILE A 96 -23.59 -23.95 -12.85
N GLU A 97 -24.39 -24.82 -13.49
CA GLU A 97 -23.90 -25.91 -14.34
C GLU A 97 -22.91 -25.39 -15.39
N LEU A 98 -21.74 -26.03 -15.44
CA LEU A 98 -20.58 -25.66 -16.27
C LEU A 98 -20.96 -25.40 -17.74
N ASP A 99 -21.93 -26.16 -18.27
CA ASP A 99 -22.41 -26.07 -19.64
C ASP A 99 -23.05 -24.72 -19.99
N VAL A 100 -23.74 -24.10 -19.03
CA VAL A 100 -24.35 -22.78 -19.20
C VAL A 100 -23.28 -21.71 -19.26
N VAL A 101 -22.24 -21.82 -18.43
CA VAL A 101 -21.11 -20.90 -18.41
C VAL A 101 -20.30 -21.02 -19.71
N LEU A 102 -20.03 -22.24 -20.17
CA LEU A 102 -19.33 -22.49 -21.43
C LEU A 102 -20.11 -21.95 -22.63
N THR A 103 -21.43 -22.16 -22.68
CA THR A 103 -22.28 -21.62 -23.75
C THR A 103 -22.28 -20.09 -23.78
N ARG A 104 -22.26 -19.44 -22.60
CA ARG A 104 -22.19 -17.98 -22.49
C ARG A 104 -20.84 -17.44 -22.95
N LEU A 105 -19.73 -18.10 -22.58
CA LEU A 105 -18.38 -17.72 -23.01
C LEU A 105 -18.16 -17.90 -24.51
N LEU A 106 -18.70 -18.98 -25.09
CA LEU A 106 -18.60 -19.25 -26.53
C LEU A 106 -19.44 -18.30 -27.39
N ARG A 107 -20.43 -17.60 -26.80
CA ARG A 107 -21.25 -16.59 -27.48
C ARG A 107 -20.62 -15.20 -27.53
N ILE A 108 -19.49 -14.99 -26.85
CA ILE A 108 -18.76 -13.73 -26.91
C ILE A 108 -18.10 -13.64 -28.28
N SER A 109 -18.31 -12.54 -29.00
CA SER A 109 -17.64 -12.24 -30.26
C SER A 109 -16.20 -11.82 -29.99
N TRP A 110 -15.32 -12.81 -29.84
CA TRP A 110 -13.90 -12.64 -29.51
C TRP A 110 -13.09 -11.89 -30.58
N ASP A 111 -13.59 -11.83 -31.81
CA ASP A 111 -12.93 -11.17 -32.94
C ASP A 111 -12.94 -9.63 -32.84
N ASP A 112 -13.92 -9.05 -32.13
CA ASP A 112 -14.11 -7.60 -32.01
C ASP A 112 -13.33 -6.98 -30.84
N LEU A 113 -12.61 -7.80 -30.07
CA LEU A 113 -12.06 -7.42 -28.77
C LEU A 113 -10.75 -6.61 -28.82
N GLY A 114 -10.29 -6.19 -30.01
CA GLY A 114 -9.08 -5.35 -30.13
C GLY A 114 -7.80 -5.94 -29.50
N LEU A 115 -7.77 -7.26 -29.27
CA LEU A 115 -6.71 -7.98 -28.55
C LEU A 115 -5.36 -8.00 -29.29
N GLN A 116 -5.31 -7.47 -30.52
CA GLN A 116 -4.07 -7.29 -31.27
C GLN A 116 -3.20 -6.12 -30.74
N SER A 117 -3.76 -5.21 -29.95
CA SER A 117 -3.04 -3.99 -29.51
C SER A 117 -2.13 -4.18 -28.27
N HIS A 118 -2.22 -5.33 -27.58
CA HIS A 118 -1.52 -5.56 -26.31
C HIS A 118 -0.43 -6.66 -26.36
N LEU A 119 -0.13 -7.19 -27.54
CA LEU A 119 0.93 -8.19 -27.79
C LEU A 119 2.16 -7.62 -28.54
N SER A 120 2.31 -6.30 -28.63
CA SER A 120 3.55 -5.63 -29.08
C SER A 120 4.29 -4.97 -27.93
#